data_AF-A0A379S571-F1
#
_entry.id   AF-A0A379S571-F1
#
_cell.length_a   1.000
_cell.length_b   1.000
_cell.length_c   1.000
_cell.angle_alpha   90.00
_cell.angle_beta   90.00
_cell.angle_gamma   90.00
#
_symmetry.space_group_name_H-M   'P 1'
#
loop_
_entity.id
_entity.type
_entity.pdbx_description
1 polymer ?
#
loop_
_entity_poly.entity_id
_entity_poly.type
_entity_poly.pdbx_seq_one_letter_code
_entity_poly.pdbx_strand_id
1 'polypeptide(L)'
;MDYIAASGSTQKSLGLTLNRVVDNKPQYQDNIITLANRAGFQTWWFSIRGKSANTTPPSPASPKRADEAHFLKNGDFEADKNTRDDALLTMTAQVLATERTQPQLIVLHLMGSHPQACDRTQGKYATFVQSKETSCYLYTMTQTDDLLRQLYTQLRHSGDSFSLVYFSDHGLAFKERGKAVQYLAHDDKFQQNFQVPFMVLSSDSKTHRIINARRSANDFLSFFSQWTGISATEIKHHYRFISEQKAGPVYITNFKLQKVSYNHLDHRCFFH
;
A
#
# COMPACT_ATOMS: atom_id res chain seq x y z
N MET A 1 -7.28 9.50 6.25
CA MET A 1 -8.58 8.81 6.49
C MET A 1 -8.36 7.73 7.55
N ASP A 2 -9.34 7.44 8.41
CA ASP A 2 -9.27 6.25 9.29
C ASP A 2 -9.40 4.98 8.43
N TYR A 3 -8.26 4.30 8.16
CA TYR A 3 -8.18 3.17 7.24
C TYR A 3 -7.45 1.98 7.88
N ILE A 4 -8.08 0.81 7.76
CA ILE A 4 -7.65 -0.43 8.41
C ILE A 4 -7.24 -1.45 7.35
N ALA A 5 -5.96 -1.83 7.36
CA ALA A 5 -5.38 -2.89 6.54
C ALA A 5 -6.10 -4.23 6.72
N ALA A 6 -6.08 -5.07 5.68
CA ALA A 6 -6.80 -6.34 5.68
C ALA A 6 -6.08 -7.44 6.49
N SER A 7 -4.75 -7.36 6.64
CA SER A 7 -3.93 -8.34 7.37
C SER A 7 -2.59 -7.72 7.79
N GLY A 8 -1.93 -8.25 8.83
CA GLY A 8 -0.61 -7.78 9.31
C GLY A 8 0.61 -8.25 8.49
N SER A 9 0.41 -8.74 7.26
CA SER A 9 1.49 -9.27 6.40
C SER A 9 1.22 -8.95 4.93
N THR A 10 2.24 -8.56 4.17
CA THR A 10 2.09 -8.08 2.79
C THR A 10 1.32 -9.03 1.89
N GLN A 11 1.68 -10.32 1.83
CA GLN A 11 1.06 -11.27 0.92
C GLN A 11 -0.45 -11.38 1.16
N LYS A 12 -0.86 -11.53 2.42
CA LYS A 12 -2.28 -11.64 2.78
C LYS A 12 -3.00 -10.31 2.60
N SER A 13 -2.39 -9.21 3.04
CA SER A 13 -3.04 -7.89 3.00
C SER A 13 -3.30 -7.47 1.56
N LEU A 14 -2.28 -7.46 0.69
CA LEU A 14 -2.46 -7.12 -0.72
C LEU A 14 -3.35 -8.13 -1.46
N GLY A 15 -3.34 -9.40 -1.06
CA GLY A 15 -4.25 -10.41 -1.57
C GLY A 15 -5.71 -10.03 -1.36
N LEU A 16 -6.06 -9.62 -0.16
CA LEU A 16 -7.43 -9.22 0.19
C LEU A 16 -7.79 -7.83 -0.34
N THR A 17 -6.83 -6.91 -0.39
CA THR A 17 -7.07 -5.52 -0.81
C THR A 17 -7.22 -5.38 -2.32
N LEU A 18 -6.37 -6.03 -3.12
CA LEU A 18 -6.28 -5.78 -4.57
C LEU A 18 -7.10 -6.74 -5.43
N ASN A 19 -7.73 -7.74 -4.82
CA ASN A 19 -8.48 -8.79 -5.51
C ASN A 19 -9.90 -8.86 -5.00
N ARG A 20 -10.80 -9.35 -5.86
CA ARG A 20 -12.12 -9.79 -5.44
C ARG A 20 -11.96 -10.95 -4.47
N VAL A 21 -12.75 -10.97 -3.40
CA VAL A 21 -12.72 -12.03 -2.39
C VAL A 21 -14.03 -12.81 -2.45
N VAL A 22 -13.93 -14.13 -2.59
CA VAL A 22 -15.05 -15.08 -2.57
C VAL A 22 -14.73 -16.15 -1.53
N ASP A 23 -15.66 -16.41 -0.61
CA ASP A 23 -15.47 -17.37 0.50
C ASP A 23 -14.17 -17.15 1.30
N ASN A 24 -13.86 -15.87 1.59
CA ASN A 24 -12.62 -15.42 2.24
C ASN A 24 -11.32 -15.77 1.48
N LYS A 25 -11.41 -16.11 0.20
CA LYS A 25 -10.27 -16.40 -0.66
C LYS A 25 -10.14 -15.36 -1.77
N PRO A 26 -8.97 -14.72 -1.93
CA PRO A 26 -8.73 -13.78 -3.01
C PRO A 26 -8.71 -14.51 -4.35
N GLN A 27 -9.42 -13.94 -5.32
CA GLN A 27 -9.50 -14.40 -6.70
C GLN A 27 -8.44 -13.65 -7.52
N TYR A 28 -7.25 -14.23 -7.68
CA TYR A 28 -6.11 -13.52 -8.30
C TYR A 28 -6.31 -13.15 -9.78
N GLN A 29 -7.28 -13.77 -10.45
CA GLN A 29 -7.72 -13.41 -11.79
C GLN A 29 -8.64 -12.18 -11.81
N ASP A 30 -9.34 -11.89 -10.72
CA ASP A 30 -10.29 -10.79 -10.57
C ASP A 30 -9.66 -9.71 -9.69
N ASN A 31 -8.73 -8.95 -10.25
CA ASN A 31 -7.96 -7.92 -9.52
C ASN A 31 -8.03 -6.55 -10.19
N ILE A 32 -7.52 -5.53 -9.52
CA ILE A 32 -7.56 -4.14 -10.01
C ILE A 32 -6.90 -3.93 -11.38
N ILE A 33 -5.85 -4.70 -11.70
CA ILE A 33 -5.14 -4.60 -12.99
C ILE A 33 -5.99 -5.21 -14.08
N THR A 34 -6.54 -6.40 -13.84
CA THR A 34 -7.44 -7.05 -14.81
C THR A 34 -8.71 -6.24 -15.04
N LEU A 35 -9.24 -5.61 -13.99
CA LEU A 35 -10.38 -4.70 -14.10
C LEU A 35 -10.04 -3.47 -14.93
N ALA A 36 -8.89 -2.83 -14.69
CA ALA A 36 -8.43 -1.67 -15.44
C ALA A 36 -8.17 -1.99 -16.92
N ASN A 37 -7.46 -3.09 -17.22
CA ASN A 37 -7.21 -3.52 -18.60
C ASN A 37 -8.52 -3.76 -19.37
N ARG A 38 -9.50 -4.43 -18.74
CA ARG A 38 -10.81 -4.65 -19.35
C ARG A 38 -11.60 -3.36 -19.58
N ALA A 39 -11.32 -2.31 -18.81
CA ALA A 39 -11.90 -0.99 -18.98
C ALA A 39 -11.14 -0.10 -19.98
N GLY A 40 -10.10 -0.62 -20.65
CA GLY A 40 -9.32 0.10 -21.65
C GLY A 40 -8.21 0.99 -21.09
N PHE A 41 -7.82 0.79 -19.83
CA PHE A 41 -6.62 1.41 -19.28
C PHE A 41 -5.39 0.65 -19.75
N GLN A 42 -4.30 1.37 -20.00
CA GLN A 42 -2.98 0.76 -20.07
C GLN A 42 -2.41 0.66 -18.65
N THR A 43 -1.89 -0.51 -18.27
CA THR A 43 -1.43 -0.77 -16.90
C THR A 43 0.07 -0.97 -16.79
N TRP A 44 0.65 -0.33 -15.78
CA TRP A 44 2.07 -0.40 -15.46
C TRP A 44 2.25 -0.86 -14.01
N TRP A 45 3.15 -1.81 -13.78
CA TRP A 45 3.53 -2.23 -12.43
C TRP A 45 5.03 -2.10 -12.23
N PHE A 46 5.44 -1.17 -11.38
CA PHE A 46 6.82 -1.00 -10.98
C PHE A 46 6.99 -1.45 -9.53
N SER A 47 7.96 -2.33 -9.30
CA SER A 47 8.28 -2.78 -7.96
C SER A 47 9.78 -2.74 -7.70
N ILE A 48 10.15 -2.18 -6.56
CA ILE A 48 11.51 -2.30 -6.02
C ILE A 48 11.81 -3.70 -5.50
N ARG A 49 10.80 -4.56 -5.32
CA ARG A 49 10.99 -5.92 -4.83
C ARG A 49 11.48 -6.81 -5.96
N GLY A 50 12.40 -7.71 -5.66
CA GLY A 50 12.89 -8.61 -6.69
C GLY A 50 11.88 -9.67 -7.09
N LYS A 51 12.04 -10.18 -8.32
CA LYS A 51 11.36 -11.39 -8.76
C LYS A 51 12.11 -12.57 -8.12
N SER A 52 11.51 -13.23 -7.12
CA SER A 52 12.05 -14.51 -6.65
C SER A 52 11.94 -15.53 -7.78
N ALA A 53 13.08 -16.00 -8.28
CA ALA A 53 13.15 -16.89 -9.43
C ALA A 53 12.70 -18.33 -9.12
N ASN A 54 12.61 -18.73 -7.84
CA ASN A 54 12.15 -20.04 -7.42
C ASN A 54 11.33 -19.91 -6.12
N THR A 55 10.15 -20.51 -6.09
CA THR A 55 9.27 -20.66 -4.91
C THR A 55 8.62 -19.39 -4.35
N THR A 56 7.54 -18.94 -4.98
CA THR A 56 6.45 -18.23 -4.29
C THR A 56 5.19 -18.38 -5.15
N PRO A 57 3.98 -18.58 -4.59
CA PRO A 57 2.76 -18.50 -5.40
C PRO A 57 2.73 -17.16 -6.13
N PRO A 58 1.99 -17.00 -7.25
CA PRO A 58 1.88 -15.72 -7.93
C PRO A 58 1.60 -14.63 -6.91
N SER A 59 2.39 -13.55 -6.93
CA SER A 59 2.20 -12.42 -6.02
C SER A 59 0.71 -12.04 -6.03
N PRO A 60 0.06 -11.95 -4.85
CA PRO A 60 -1.36 -11.63 -4.75
C PRO A 60 -1.70 -10.31 -5.44
N ALA A 61 -0.74 -9.39 -5.43
CA ALA A 61 -0.66 -8.22 -6.26
C ALA A 61 -0.01 -8.67 -7.58
N SER A 62 -0.75 -9.23 -8.54
CA SER A 62 -0.18 -9.96 -9.70
C SER A 62 0.41 -9.03 -10.76
N PRO A 63 1.72 -8.73 -10.76
CA PRO A 63 2.33 -7.78 -11.68
C PRO A 63 2.36 -8.36 -13.09
N LYS A 64 2.38 -9.70 -13.21
CA LYS A 64 2.31 -10.45 -14.47
C LYS A 64 1.04 -10.20 -15.29
N ARG A 65 0.05 -9.51 -14.72
CA ARG A 65 -1.19 -9.15 -15.41
C ARG A 65 -1.21 -7.70 -15.88
N ALA A 66 -0.23 -6.89 -15.47
CA ALA A 66 -0.06 -5.57 -16.04
C ALA A 66 0.46 -5.73 -17.47
N ASP A 67 0.13 -4.77 -18.33
CA ASP A 67 0.64 -4.76 -19.71
C ASP A 67 2.17 -4.67 -19.69
N GLU A 68 2.70 -3.88 -18.75
CA GLU A 68 4.14 -3.75 -18.51
C GLU A 68 4.46 -3.91 -17.02
N ALA A 69 5.40 -4.81 -16.70
CA ALA A 69 5.78 -5.13 -15.32
C ALA A 69 7.29 -5.17 -15.17
N HIS A 70 7.82 -4.24 -14.39
CA HIS A 70 9.25 -4.13 -14.15
C HIS A 70 9.59 -4.26 -12.67
N PHE A 71 10.62 -5.06 -12.41
CA PHE A 71 11.15 -5.32 -11.09
C PHE A 71 12.59 -4.84 -11.07
N LEU A 72 12.90 -3.90 -10.16
CA LEU A 72 14.23 -3.29 -10.09
C LEU A 72 15.29 -4.22 -9.46
N LYS A 73 14.87 -5.36 -8.90
CA LYS A 73 15.75 -6.35 -8.26
C LYS A 73 15.63 -7.74 -8.89
N ASN A 74 16.74 -8.49 -8.87
CA ASN A 74 16.76 -9.94 -9.08
C ASN A 74 16.96 -10.63 -7.71
N GLY A 75 16.05 -11.49 -7.27
CA GLY A 75 16.11 -12.15 -5.95
C GLY A 75 14.96 -11.81 -5.01
N ASP A 76 15.08 -12.13 -3.72
CA ASP A 76 14.07 -11.78 -2.70
C ASP A 76 14.15 -10.30 -2.28
N PHE A 77 13.41 -9.90 -1.25
CA PHE A 77 13.38 -8.50 -0.80
C PHE A 77 14.68 -8.05 -0.09
N GLU A 78 15.48 -9.00 0.40
CA GLU A 78 16.77 -8.78 1.07
C GLU A 78 17.96 -8.73 0.09
N ALA A 79 17.78 -9.25 -1.13
CA ALA A 79 18.73 -9.06 -2.22
C ALA A 79 18.86 -7.55 -2.52
N ASP A 80 20.10 -7.04 -2.53
CA ASP A 80 20.46 -5.63 -2.77
C ASP A 80 19.76 -4.59 -1.87
N LYS A 81 20.41 -4.20 -0.77
CA LYS A 81 19.92 -3.18 0.17
C LYS A 81 20.08 -1.73 -0.34
N ASN A 82 20.68 -1.52 -1.52
CA ASN A 82 20.95 -0.19 -2.05
C ASN A 82 19.84 0.32 -2.99
N THR A 83 18.94 -0.54 -3.49
CA THR A 83 17.81 -0.08 -4.30
C THR A 83 16.84 0.72 -3.42
N ARG A 84 16.63 1.99 -3.78
CA ARG A 84 15.76 2.94 -3.07
C ARG A 84 14.45 3.14 -3.83
N ASP A 85 13.40 3.53 -3.11
CA ASP A 85 12.08 3.77 -3.71
C ASP A 85 12.08 4.90 -4.75
N ASP A 86 13.04 5.83 -4.67
CA ASP A 86 13.24 6.93 -5.63
C ASP A 86 13.53 6.44 -7.07
N ALA A 87 14.08 5.23 -7.24
CA ALA A 87 14.27 4.63 -8.56
C ALA A 87 12.96 4.43 -9.34
N LEU A 88 11.82 4.28 -8.63
CA LEU A 88 10.50 4.20 -9.27
C LEU A 88 10.08 5.51 -9.94
N LEU A 89 10.63 6.66 -9.51
CA LEU A 89 10.35 7.96 -10.11
C LEU A 89 10.93 8.05 -11.53
N THR A 90 12.09 7.43 -11.78
CA THR A 90 12.68 7.39 -13.12
C THR A 90 11.79 6.58 -14.08
N MET A 91 11.27 5.44 -13.62
CA MET A 91 10.37 4.60 -14.42
C MET A 91 9.04 5.32 -14.70
N THR A 92 8.50 5.99 -13.69
CA THR A 92 7.26 6.77 -13.84
C THR A 92 7.44 7.91 -14.84
N ALA A 93 8.56 8.63 -14.77
CA ALA A 93 8.86 9.69 -15.72
C ALA A 93 8.93 9.18 -17.18
N GLN A 94 9.42 7.96 -17.42
CA GLN A 94 9.45 7.35 -18.76
C GLN A 94 8.04 7.10 -19.31
N VAL A 95 7.11 6.65 -18.45
CA VAL A 95 5.70 6.47 -18.85
C VAL A 95 5.07 7.82 -19.18
N LEU A 96 5.28 8.82 -18.33
CA LEU A 96 4.71 10.16 -18.48
C LEU A 96 5.31 10.95 -19.65
N ALA A 97 6.51 10.61 -20.12
CA ALA A 97 7.17 11.31 -21.23
C ALA A 97 6.55 11.02 -22.60
N THR A 98 5.65 10.02 -22.69
CA THR A 98 5.01 9.65 -23.95
C THR A 98 3.51 9.86 -23.84
N GLU A 99 2.95 10.70 -24.70
CA GLU A 99 1.51 10.93 -24.77
C GLU A 99 0.76 9.64 -25.13
N ARG A 100 -0.38 9.41 -24.46
CA ARG A 100 -1.21 8.22 -24.64
C ARG A 100 -2.67 8.62 -24.68
N THR A 101 -3.40 8.05 -25.63
CA THR A 101 -4.84 8.28 -25.77
C THR A 101 -5.66 7.46 -24.77
N GLN A 102 -5.11 6.37 -24.27
CA GLN A 102 -5.73 5.52 -23.26
C GLN A 102 -5.47 6.06 -21.86
N PRO A 103 -6.41 5.95 -20.92
CA PRO A 103 -6.13 6.24 -19.51
C PRO A 103 -5.06 5.30 -18.96
N GLN A 104 -4.21 5.79 -18.06
CA GLN A 104 -3.09 5.04 -17.52
C GLN A 104 -3.36 4.66 -16.06
N LEU A 105 -3.06 3.41 -15.68
CA LEU A 105 -2.95 3.00 -14.28
C LEU A 105 -1.52 2.57 -14.00
N ILE A 106 -0.81 3.37 -13.20
CA ILE A 106 0.58 3.11 -12.80
C ILE A 106 0.60 2.71 -11.33
N VAL A 107 1.03 1.47 -11.04
CA VAL A 107 1.16 0.96 -9.68
C VAL A 107 2.63 0.94 -9.27
N LEU A 108 2.93 1.66 -8.19
CA LEU A 108 4.25 1.73 -7.57
C LEU A 108 4.25 0.93 -6.26
N HIS A 109 4.90 -0.23 -6.26
CA HIS A 109 5.01 -1.07 -5.07
C HIS A 109 6.35 -0.82 -4.37
N LEU A 110 6.26 -0.03 -3.30
CA LEU A 110 7.38 0.50 -2.51
C LEU A 110 7.98 -0.54 -1.54
N MET A 111 9.18 -0.26 -1.06
CA MET A 111 9.72 -0.87 0.15
C MET A 111 9.09 -0.24 1.39
N GLY A 112 8.96 1.09 1.37
CA GLY A 112 8.48 1.87 2.50
C GLY A 112 9.27 1.56 3.78
N SER A 113 8.56 1.49 4.90
CA SER A 113 9.12 1.30 6.24
C SER A 113 9.20 -0.16 6.67
N HIS A 114 9.50 -1.08 5.74
CA HIS A 114 9.66 -2.51 6.04
C HIS A 114 10.71 -2.75 7.16
N PRO A 115 10.53 -3.78 8.03
CA PRO A 115 11.48 -4.09 9.12
C PRO A 115 12.94 -4.17 8.68
N GLN A 116 13.87 -3.85 9.62
CA GLN A 116 15.28 -3.56 9.36
C GLN A 116 15.47 -2.22 8.63
N ALA A 117 14.82 -1.18 9.16
CA ALA A 117 14.78 0.15 8.58
C ALA A 117 16.19 0.72 8.38
N CYS A 118 17.12 0.50 9.31
CA CYS A 118 18.47 1.06 9.17
C CYS A 118 19.25 0.54 7.96
N ASP A 119 18.93 -0.64 7.44
CA ASP A 119 19.55 -1.14 6.21
C ASP A 119 19.17 -0.27 5.00
N ARG A 120 17.93 0.24 4.99
CA ARG A 120 17.37 1.09 3.91
C ARG A 120 17.80 2.55 4.05
N THR A 121 17.91 3.03 5.29
CA THR A 121 18.39 4.38 5.57
C THR A 121 19.91 4.48 5.56
N GLN A 122 20.63 3.36 5.44
CA GLN A 122 22.08 3.27 5.65
C GLN A 122 22.48 3.84 7.03
N GLY A 123 21.65 3.56 8.04
CA GLY A 123 21.81 4.03 9.41
C GLY A 123 21.48 5.51 9.63
N LYS A 124 20.99 6.24 8.62
CA LYS A 124 20.60 7.65 8.75
C LYS A 124 19.27 7.79 9.51
N TYR A 125 19.19 8.83 10.33
CA TYR A 125 17.97 9.28 11.01
C TYR A 125 18.06 10.77 11.32
N ALA A 126 16.90 11.45 11.37
CA ALA A 126 16.83 12.88 11.70
C ALA A 126 16.84 13.13 13.22
N THR A 127 16.25 12.23 13.99
CA THR A 127 16.14 12.34 15.45
C THR A 127 16.28 10.97 16.06
N PHE A 128 17.05 10.86 17.14
CA PHE A 128 17.17 9.61 17.88
C PHE A 128 15.93 9.40 18.76
N VAL A 129 15.27 8.27 18.62
CA VAL A 129 14.09 7.88 19.40
C VAL A 129 14.25 6.45 19.88
N GLN A 130 14.52 6.26 21.18
CA GLN A 130 14.62 4.99 21.91
C GLN A 130 15.74 4.01 21.45
N SER A 131 15.84 3.72 20.15
CA SER A 131 16.85 2.88 19.55
C SER A 131 17.22 3.41 18.16
N LYS A 132 18.40 3.02 17.65
CA LYS A 132 18.82 3.37 16.29
C LYS A 132 17.79 2.87 15.26
N GLU A 133 17.30 1.64 15.43
CA GLU A 133 16.33 1.02 14.54
C GLU A 133 15.00 1.77 14.50
N THR A 134 14.48 2.19 15.66
CA THR A 134 13.26 3.02 15.72
C THR A 134 13.48 4.38 15.05
N SER A 135 14.67 4.96 15.22
CA SER A 135 15.05 6.23 14.61
C SER A 135 15.11 6.14 13.09
N CYS A 136 15.70 5.05 12.56
CA CYS A 136 15.71 4.76 11.13
C CYS A 136 14.29 4.55 10.59
N TYR A 137 13.43 3.83 11.32
CA TYR A 137 12.02 3.62 10.92
C TYR A 137 11.24 4.93 10.78
N LEU A 138 11.45 5.91 11.66
CA LEU A 138 10.84 7.23 11.50
C LEU A 138 11.41 7.97 10.28
N TYR A 139 12.71 7.79 9.99
CA TYR A 139 13.34 8.39 8.82
C TYR A 139 12.84 7.80 7.50
N THR A 140 12.50 6.51 7.42
CA THR A 140 11.89 5.93 6.21
C THR A 140 10.55 6.58 5.89
N MET A 141 9.78 7.04 6.89
CA MET A 141 8.54 7.79 6.65
C MET A 141 8.81 9.12 5.94
N THR A 142 9.89 9.84 6.31
CA THR A 142 10.26 11.08 5.61
C THR A 142 10.73 10.81 4.17
N GLN A 143 11.34 9.65 3.92
CA GLN A 143 11.71 9.25 2.56
C GLN A 143 10.48 8.93 1.71
N THR A 144 9.47 8.27 2.29
CA THR A 144 8.19 8.01 1.61
C THR A 144 7.42 9.31 1.35
N ASP A 145 7.38 10.25 2.30
CA ASP A 145 6.78 11.57 2.12
C ASP A 145 7.46 12.34 0.96
N ASP A 146 8.79 12.35 0.94
CA ASP A 146 9.55 13.00 -0.13
C ASP A 146 9.34 12.35 -1.51
N LEU A 147 9.28 11.00 -1.56
CA LEU A 147 8.93 10.26 -2.77
C LEU A 147 7.55 10.69 -3.31
N LEU A 148 6.54 10.75 -2.44
CA LEU A 148 5.17 11.12 -2.81
C LEU A 148 5.11 12.57 -3.29
N ARG A 149 5.86 13.48 -2.66
CA ARG A 149 6.01 14.86 -3.09
C ARG A 149 6.61 14.94 -4.50
N GLN A 150 7.71 14.24 -4.75
CA GLN A 150 8.36 14.22 -6.06
C GLN A 150 7.47 13.60 -7.15
N LEU A 151 6.78 12.50 -6.85
CA LEU A 151 5.82 11.87 -7.75
C LEU A 151 4.67 12.82 -8.10
N TYR A 152 4.11 13.51 -7.11
CA TYR A 152 3.07 14.51 -7.33
C TYR A 152 3.58 15.65 -8.24
N THR A 153 4.82 16.12 -8.03
CA THR A 153 5.44 17.12 -8.90
C THR A 153 5.59 16.62 -10.34
N GLN A 154 6.04 15.38 -10.56
CA GLN A 154 6.11 14.79 -11.90
C GLN A 154 4.73 14.72 -12.57
N LEU A 155 3.71 14.26 -11.85
CA LEU A 155 2.34 14.20 -12.33
C LEU A 155 1.80 15.60 -12.70
N ARG A 156 2.06 16.62 -11.87
CA ARG A 156 1.70 18.01 -12.19
C ARG A 156 2.41 18.55 -13.43
N HIS A 157 3.67 18.19 -13.66
CA HIS A 157 4.45 18.65 -14.81
C HIS A 157 4.12 17.91 -16.10
N SER A 158 3.48 16.74 -16.05
CA SER A 158 3.01 16.03 -17.25
C SER A 158 1.99 16.83 -18.05
N GLY A 159 1.23 17.71 -17.40
CA GLY A 159 0.11 18.45 -18.02
C GLY A 159 -1.20 17.69 -18.04
N ASP A 160 -1.19 16.39 -17.73
CA ASP A 160 -2.39 15.55 -17.72
C ASP A 160 -3.22 15.69 -16.44
N SER A 161 -4.51 15.37 -16.54
CA SER A 161 -5.34 15.12 -15.36
C SER A 161 -4.87 13.84 -14.66
N PHE A 162 -4.75 13.87 -13.34
CA PHE A 162 -4.34 12.69 -12.57
C PHE A 162 -5.09 12.56 -11.25
N SER A 163 -5.09 11.33 -10.74
CA SER A 163 -5.33 11.06 -9.34
C SER A 163 -4.30 10.06 -8.81
N LEU A 164 -3.82 10.32 -7.60
CA LEU A 164 -2.81 9.55 -6.88
C LEU A 164 -3.44 8.99 -5.61
N VAL A 165 -3.36 7.68 -5.42
CA VAL A 165 -3.77 7.00 -4.19
C VAL A 165 -2.53 6.41 -3.55
N TYR A 166 -2.35 6.67 -2.26
CA TYR A 166 -1.33 6.02 -1.45
C TYR A 166 -1.98 5.36 -0.24
N PHE A 167 -1.59 4.11 0.00
CA PHE A 167 -1.92 3.39 1.21
C PHE A 167 -0.77 2.44 1.57
N SER A 168 -0.59 2.18 2.86
CA SER A 168 0.32 1.12 3.32
C SER A 168 -0.44 -0.20 3.45
N ASP A 169 0.23 -1.31 3.13
CA ASP A 169 -0.35 -2.64 3.18
C ASP A 169 -0.65 -3.10 4.61
N HIS A 170 0.17 -2.73 5.60
CA HIS A 170 -0.07 -2.95 7.03
C HIS A 170 0.85 -2.10 7.92
N GLY A 171 0.52 -2.01 9.20
CA GLY A 171 1.38 -1.40 10.23
C GLY A 171 2.43 -2.37 10.78
N LEU A 172 3.20 -1.92 11.76
CA LEU A 172 4.17 -2.74 12.50
C LEU A 172 3.91 -2.63 14.00
N ALA A 173 4.50 -3.54 14.78
CA ALA A 173 4.52 -3.46 16.24
C ALA A 173 5.93 -3.27 16.76
N PHE A 174 6.05 -2.48 17.82
CA PHE A 174 7.24 -2.44 18.65
C PHE A 174 7.46 -3.80 19.35
N LYS A 175 8.69 -4.28 19.27
CA LYS A 175 9.24 -5.40 20.04
C LYS A 175 10.32 -4.84 20.97
N GLU A 176 10.51 -5.47 22.12
CA GLU A 176 11.43 -4.96 23.17
C GLU A 176 11.16 -3.48 23.53
N ARG A 177 9.87 -3.10 23.61
CA ARG A 177 9.45 -1.71 23.80
C ARG A 177 10.10 -1.11 25.05
N GLY A 178 10.66 0.09 24.92
CA GLY A 178 11.33 0.81 26.01
C GLY A 178 12.77 0.37 26.30
N LYS A 179 13.28 -0.67 25.61
CA LYS A 179 14.69 -1.11 25.74
C LYS A 179 15.56 -0.47 24.66
N ALA A 180 16.88 -0.46 24.88
CA ALA A 180 17.86 0.02 23.88
C ALA A 180 17.83 -0.78 22.58
N VAL A 181 17.41 -2.06 22.66
CA VAL A 181 17.26 -2.98 21.53
C VAL A 181 15.87 -2.96 20.89
N GLN A 182 15.04 -1.95 21.16
CA GLN A 182 13.71 -1.82 20.56
C GLN A 182 13.78 -1.86 19.03
N TYR A 183 12.88 -2.61 18.40
CA TYR A 183 12.75 -2.67 16.94
C TYR A 183 11.27 -2.82 16.53
N LEU A 184 11.00 -2.71 15.23
CA LEU A 184 9.67 -2.90 14.67
C LEU A 184 9.61 -4.16 13.83
N ALA A 185 8.54 -4.94 14.00
CA ALA A 185 8.31 -6.17 13.25
C ALA A 185 6.81 -6.39 12.99
N HIS A 186 6.51 -7.31 12.09
CA HIS A 186 5.15 -7.76 11.82
C HIS A 186 4.50 -8.35 13.08
N ASP A 187 3.21 -8.08 13.24
CA ASP A 187 2.36 -8.60 14.33
C ASP A 187 0.90 -8.47 13.87
N ASP A 188 -0.01 -9.20 14.51
CA ASP A 188 -1.43 -9.28 14.15
C ASP A 188 -2.36 -9.17 15.36
N LYS A 189 -1.79 -8.92 16.54
CA LYS A 189 -2.53 -8.96 17.82
C LYS A 189 -3.18 -7.63 18.21
N PHE A 190 -2.72 -6.52 17.65
CA PHE A 190 -3.09 -5.19 18.15
C PHE A 190 -3.59 -4.28 17.03
N GLN A 191 -4.43 -3.33 17.39
CA GLN A 191 -5.02 -2.42 16.41
C GLN A 191 -4.00 -1.63 15.60
N GLN A 192 -2.90 -1.17 16.20
CA GLN A 192 -1.86 -0.41 15.48
C GLN A 192 -1.17 -1.23 14.37
N ASN A 193 -1.32 -2.56 14.35
CA ASN A 193 -0.82 -3.38 13.26
C ASN A 193 -1.62 -3.21 11.96
N PHE A 194 -2.82 -2.64 12.05
CA PHE A 194 -3.74 -2.52 10.92
C PHE A 194 -4.12 -1.07 10.62
N GLN A 195 -3.95 -0.14 11.56
CA GLN A 195 -4.14 1.29 11.30
C GLN A 195 -3.02 1.81 10.40
N VAL A 196 -3.35 2.18 9.16
CA VAL A 196 -2.37 2.57 8.15
C VAL A 196 -2.78 3.84 7.41
N PRO A 197 -1.82 4.61 6.88
CA PRO A 197 -2.16 5.78 6.08
C PRO A 197 -2.96 5.38 4.83
N PHE A 198 -3.93 6.23 4.48
CA PHE A 198 -4.65 6.22 3.22
C PHE A 198 -4.95 7.66 2.81
N MET A 199 -4.54 8.02 1.60
CA MET A 199 -4.76 9.34 1.02
C MET A 199 -5.06 9.26 -0.47
N VAL A 200 -5.83 10.24 -0.93
CA VAL A 200 -6.14 10.45 -2.35
C VAL A 200 -5.83 11.90 -2.66
N LEU A 201 -5.03 12.12 -3.70
CA LEU A 201 -4.72 13.42 -4.26
C LEU A 201 -5.19 13.44 -5.72
N SER A 202 -5.57 14.60 -6.24
CA SER A 202 -5.94 14.75 -7.64
C SER A 202 -5.55 16.12 -8.18
N SER A 203 -5.35 16.21 -9.49
CA SER A 203 -4.98 17.45 -10.17
C SER A 203 -5.98 18.60 -9.98
N ASP A 204 -7.24 18.27 -9.67
CA ASP A 204 -8.37 19.18 -9.45
C ASP A 204 -8.77 19.36 -7.98
N SER A 205 -8.05 18.74 -7.04
CA SER A 205 -8.28 18.89 -5.61
C SER A 205 -8.03 20.34 -5.15
N LYS A 206 -9.08 21.01 -4.65
CA LYS A 206 -9.00 22.41 -4.17
C LYS A 206 -8.90 22.56 -2.66
N THR A 207 -9.29 21.54 -1.91
CA THR A 207 -9.38 21.60 -0.44
C THR A 207 -8.91 20.31 0.18
N HIS A 208 -8.27 20.42 1.35
CA HIS A 208 -7.94 19.27 2.16
C HIS A 208 -9.18 18.83 2.95
N ARG A 209 -9.51 17.53 2.88
CA ARG A 209 -10.63 16.93 3.62
C ARG A 209 -10.16 15.71 4.39
N ILE A 210 -10.42 15.70 5.69
CA ILE A 210 -10.21 14.52 6.54
C ILE A 210 -11.52 13.75 6.60
N ILE A 211 -11.47 12.47 6.23
CA ILE A 211 -12.60 11.54 6.40
C ILE A 211 -12.37 10.73 7.67
N ASN A 212 -13.25 10.93 8.65
CA ASN A 212 -13.19 10.26 9.95
C ASN A 212 -13.94 8.92 9.94
N ALA A 213 -14.91 8.75 9.03
CA ALA A 213 -15.57 7.48 8.84
C ALA A 213 -14.55 6.38 8.48
N ARG A 214 -14.46 5.36 9.35
CA ARG A 214 -13.55 4.23 9.18
C ARG A 214 -13.77 3.49 7.88
N ARG A 215 -12.68 3.04 7.25
CA ARG A 215 -12.66 2.26 6.02
C ARG A 215 -11.83 0.99 6.19
N SER A 216 -12.29 -0.11 5.58
CA SER A 216 -11.54 -1.36 5.53
C SER A 216 -10.84 -1.51 4.19
N ALA A 217 -9.63 -2.05 4.21
CA ALA A 217 -8.94 -2.48 3.01
C ALA A 217 -9.65 -3.63 2.28
N ASN A 218 -10.50 -4.40 2.97
CA ASN A 218 -11.34 -5.40 2.31
C ASN A 218 -12.39 -4.77 1.37
N ASP A 219 -12.69 -3.48 1.53
CA ASP A 219 -13.62 -2.73 0.67
C ASP A 219 -12.88 -1.97 -0.45
N PHE A 220 -11.57 -2.20 -0.62
CA PHE A 220 -10.74 -1.44 -1.57
C PHE A 220 -11.16 -1.65 -3.02
N LEU A 221 -11.66 -2.83 -3.41
CA LEU A 221 -12.16 -3.02 -4.78
C LEU A 221 -13.39 -2.15 -5.07
N SER A 222 -14.25 -1.94 -4.07
CA SER A 222 -15.37 -0.98 -4.17
C SER A 222 -14.86 0.45 -4.27
N PHE A 223 -13.84 0.81 -3.48
CA PHE A 223 -13.15 2.11 -3.63
C PHE A 223 -12.59 2.30 -5.04
N PHE A 224 -11.82 1.33 -5.53
CA PHE A 224 -11.12 1.41 -6.81
C PHE A 224 -12.10 1.60 -7.96
N SER A 225 -13.20 0.86 -7.96
CA SER A 225 -14.28 1.02 -8.94
C SER A 225 -14.94 2.42 -8.87
N GLN A 226 -15.26 2.93 -7.67
CA GLN A 226 -15.79 4.29 -7.50
C GLN A 226 -14.79 5.38 -7.91
N TRP A 227 -13.50 5.16 -7.63
CA TRP A 227 -12.42 6.11 -7.89
C TRP A 227 -12.08 6.23 -9.37
N THR A 228 -12.05 5.09 -10.08
CA THR A 228 -11.75 5.03 -11.51
C THR A 228 -12.97 5.23 -12.40
N GLY A 229 -14.19 5.11 -11.84
CA GLY A 229 -15.43 5.12 -12.60
C GLY A 229 -15.72 3.79 -13.32
N ILE A 230 -14.88 2.76 -13.13
CA ILE A 230 -15.09 1.44 -13.75
C ILE A 230 -16.20 0.71 -13.02
N SER A 231 -17.20 0.20 -13.75
CA SER A 231 -18.28 -0.61 -13.19
C SER A 231 -18.13 -2.09 -13.56
N ALA A 232 -18.50 -2.97 -12.64
CA ALA A 232 -18.58 -4.41 -12.87
C ALA A 232 -19.70 -5.00 -12.01
N THR A 233 -20.44 -5.97 -12.56
CA THR A 233 -21.60 -6.60 -11.90
C THR A 233 -21.25 -7.28 -10.57
N GLU A 234 -20.00 -7.71 -10.43
CA GLU A 234 -19.46 -8.44 -9.30
C GLU A 234 -19.06 -7.52 -8.13
N ILE A 235 -18.93 -6.22 -8.37
CA ILE A 235 -18.51 -5.23 -7.38
C ILE A 235 -19.76 -4.54 -6.82
N LYS A 236 -20.07 -4.82 -5.56
CA LYS A 236 -21.20 -4.19 -4.85
C LYS A 236 -20.71 -3.01 -4.03
N HIS A 237 -21.35 -1.86 -4.21
CA HIS A 237 -21.10 -0.67 -3.40
C HIS A 237 -22.10 -0.59 -2.26
N HIS A 238 -21.65 -0.89 -1.05
CA HIS A 238 -22.50 -0.77 0.15
C HIS A 238 -22.55 0.66 0.71
N TYR A 239 -21.55 1.47 0.39
CA TYR A 239 -21.44 2.87 0.78
C TYR A 239 -20.50 3.61 -0.16
N ARG A 240 -20.58 4.95 -0.18
CA ARG A 240 -19.63 5.79 -0.90
C ARG A 240 -18.30 5.84 -0.14
N PHE A 241 -17.22 5.32 -0.73
CA PHE A 241 -15.98 5.10 -0.01
C PHE A 241 -15.31 6.40 0.43
N ILE A 242 -15.13 7.35 -0.50
CA ILE A 242 -14.66 8.70 -0.18
C ILE A 242 -15.86 9.56 0.26
N SER A 243 -16.31 9.35 1.50
CA SER A 243 -17.39 10.13 2.14
C SER A 243 -17.38 9.93 3.66
N GLU A 244 -18.23 10.64 4.40
CA GLU A 244 -18.51 10.39 5.82
C GLU A 244 -19.61 9.34 6.06
N GLN A 245 -20.10 8.66 5.00
CA GLN A 245 -21.09 7.61 5.16
C GLN A 245 -20.53 6.49 6.06
N LYS A 246 -21.33 6.07 7.04
CA LYS A 246 -20.94 5.02 7.99
C LYS A 246 -20.75 3.69 7.25
N ALA A 247 -19.58 3.09 7.43
CA ALA A 247 -19.32 1.72 6.97
C ALA A 247 -19.80 0.69 8.01
N GLY A 248 -19.91 -0.56 7.59
CA GLY A 248 -20.21 -1.68 8.49
C GLY A 248 -19.07 -2.02 9.45
N PRO A 249 -19.21 -3.10 10.23
CA PRO A 249 -18.14 -3.60 11.09
C PRO A 249 -16.89 -3.96 10.28
N VAL A 250 -15.72 -3.60 10.82
CA VAL A 250 -14.43 -3.85 10.17
C VAL A 250 -13.79 -5.12 10.73
N TYR A 251 -13.32 -5.96 9.80
CA TYR A 251 -12.64 -7.21 10.12
C TYR A 251 -11.25 -7.24 9.50
N ILE A 252 -10.34 -7.97 10.14
CA ILE A 252 -9.01 -8.27 9.62
C ILE A 252 -8.83 -9.78 9.52
N THR A 253 -7.84 -10.22 8.75
CA THR A 253 -7.35 -11.59 8.73
C THR A 253 -6.06 -11.67 9.52
N ASN A 254 -6.06 -12.47 10.59
CA ASN A 254 -4.88 -12.64 11.44
C ASN A 254 -3.89 -13.66 10.82
N PHE A 255 -2.75 -13.89 11.46
CA PHE A 255 -1.72 -14.83 11.00
C PHE A 255 -2.20 -16.28 11.00
N LYS A 256 -3.18 -16.62 11.84
CA LYS A 256 -3.89 -17.91 11.86
C LYS A 256 -4.97 -18.06 10.77
N LEU A 257 -5.07 -17.10 9.84
CA LEU A 257 -6.07 -17.08 8.75
C LEU A 257 -7.52 -16.97 9.23
N GLN A 258 -7.73 -16.41 10.42
CA GLN A 258 -9.06 -16.21 10.99
C GLN A 258 -9.51 -14.78 10.76
N LYS A 259 -10.80 -14.63 10.44
CA LYS A 259 -11.48 -13.33 10.40
C LYS A 259 -11.75 -12.86 11.82
N VAL A 260 -11.14 -11.74 12.22
CA VAL A 260 -11.24 -11.17 13.56
C VAL A 260 -11.83 -9.77 13.48
N SER A 261 -12.74 -9.44 14.39
CA SER A 261 -13.24 -8.06 14.53
C SER A 261 -12.09 -7.15 14.94
N TYR A 262 -11.83 -6.11 14.15
CA TYR A 262 -10.74 -5.17 14.43
C TYR A 262 -10.92 -4.50 15.80
N ASN A 263 -12.16 -4.17 16.17
CA ASN A 263 -12.47 -3.53 17.45
C ASN A 263 -12.28 -4.46 18.67
N HIS A 264 -12.10 -5.77 18.47
CA HIS A 264 -11.80 -6.72 19.56
C HIS A 264 -10.29 -6.93 19.76
N LEU A 265 -9.45 -6.34 18.92
CA LEU A 265 -8.01 -6.36 19.12
C LEU A 265 -7.63 -5.37 20.22
N ASP A 266 -6.62 -5.75 21.01
CA ASP A 266 -6.12 -4.92 22.08
C ASP A 266 -5.52 -3.61 21.53
N HIS A 267 -5.73 -2.54 22.29
CA HIS A 267 -5.01 -1.28 22.12
C HIS A 267 -3.74 -1.33 22.97
N ARG A 268 -2.56 -1.41 22.35
CA ARG A 268 -1.29 -1.28 23.10
C ARG A 268 -0.92 0.19 23.37
N CYS A 269 -1.88 0.96 23.89
CA CYS A 269 -1.66 2.34 24.35
C CYS A 269 -1.30 2.45 25.84
N PHE A 270 -1.46 1.41 26.65
CA PHE A 270 -1.18 1.50 28.08
C PHE A 270 0.20 0.93 28.44
N PHE A 271 1.04 1.80 28.97
CA PHE A 271 2.21 1.46 29.75
C PHE A 271 1.75 0.75 31.03
N HIS A 272 2.29 -0.44 31.28
CA HIS A 272 2.57 -0.88 32.65
C HIS A 272 4.07 -0.71 32.87
#